data_AF-A0A927FQ02-F1
#
_entry.id   AF-A0A927FQ02-F1
#
_cell.length_a   1.000
_cell.length_b   1.000
_cell.length_c   1.000
_cell.angle_alpha   90.00
_cell.angle_beta   90.00
_cell.angle_gamma   90.00
#
_symmetry.space_group_name_H-M   'P 1'
#
loop_
_entity.id
_entity.type
_entity.pdbx_description
1 polymer ?
#
loop_
_entity_poly.entity_id
_entity_poly.type
_entity_poly.pdbx_seq_one_letter_code
_entity_poly.pdbx_strand_id
1 'polypeptide(L)' 'MRRAKVRAATEHTTVGVVRTDPDGVVSIACACGMTLTNGPTWSLDEHIRLHRAEARFLALAAVAPDGIPRLVDWPLQS' A
#
# COMPACT_ATOMS: atom_id res chain seq x y z
N MET A 1 6.54 2.67 -17.21
CA MET A 1 6.72 2.37 -15.77
C MET A 1 6.90 3.59 -14.85
N ARG A 2 7.72 4.63 -15.17
CA ARG A 2 7.90 5.82 -14.28
C ARG A 2 6.59 6.48 -13.83
N ARG A 3 5.68 6.77 -14.79
CA ARG A 3 4.37 7.37 -14.50
C ARG A 3 3.53 6.52 -13.54
N ALA A 4 3.55 5.20 -13.69
CA ALA A 4 2.83 4.28 -12.81
C ALA A 4 3.35 4.34 -11.36
N LYS A 5 4.68 4.42 -11.17
CA LYS A 5 5.27 4.59 -9.83
C LYS A 5 4.84 5.90 -9.18
N VAL A 6 4.90 7.01 -9.93
CA VAL A 6 4.51 8.34 -9.43
C VAL A 6 3.05 8.34 -9.03
N ARG A 7 2.17 7.82 -9.90
CA ARG A 7 0.74 7.73 -9.63
C ARG A 7 0.43 6.92 -8.36
N ALA A 8 1.01 5.72 -8.23
CA ALA A 8 0.82 4.90 -7.03
C ALA A 8 1.27 5.63 -5.75
N ALA A 9 2.39 6.37 -5.80
CA ALA A 9 2.86 7.15 -4.66
C ALA A 9 1.89 8.30 -4.30
N THR A 10 1.37 9.01 -5.31
CA THR A 10 0.44 10.14 -5.08
C THR A 10 -0.93 9.68 -4.62
N GLU A 11 -1.45 8.58 -5.16
CA GLU A 11 -2.78 8.03 -4.81
C GLU A 11 -2.78 7.30 -3.45
N HIS A 12 -1.62 6.90 -2.94
CA HIS A 12 -1.47 6.21 -1.66
C HIS A 12 -0.67 7.03 -0.63
N THR A 13 -0.99 8.32 -0.53
CA THR A 13 -0.48 9.20 0.52
C THR A 13 -1.37 9.14 1.75
N THR A 14 -0.78 9.14 2.95
CA THR A 14 -1.52 9.24 4.21
C THR A 14 -2.10 10.64 4.36
N VAL A 15 -3.35 10.75 4.79
CA VAL A 15 -4.09 12.01 4.90
C VAL A 15 -4.75 12.11 6.26
N GLY A 16 -4.99 13.36 6.70
CA GLY A 16 -5.61 13.63 8.00
C GLY A 16 -4.63 13.53 9.16
N VAL A 17 -5.14 13.16 10.33
CA VAL A 17 -4.39 13.08 11.59
C VAL A 17 -4.38 11.66 12.11
N VAL A 18 -3.30 11.29 12.80
CA VAL A 18 -3.24 10.02 13.53
C VAL A 18 -4.25 10.05 14.67
N ARG A 19 -5.03 8.98 14.81
CA ARG A 19 -5.96 8.76 15.91
C ARG A 19 -5.45 7.61 16.77
N THR A 20 -5.55 7.78 18.08
CA THR A 20 -5.26 6.74 19.06
C THR A 20 -6.51 6.50 19.89
N ASP A 21 -7.00 5.28 19.86
CA ASP A 21 -8.16 4.84 20.62
C ASP A 21 -7.73 4.28 22.00
N PRO A 22 -8.61 4.25 23.01
CA PRO A 22 -8.26 3.83 24.37
C PRO A 22 -7.79 2.37 24.50
N ASP A 23 -8.11 1.53 23.54
CA ASP A 23 -7.69 0.12 23.44
C ASP A 23 -6.29 -0.05 22.82
N GLY A 24 -5.63 1.06 22.48
CA GLY A 24 -4.29 1.06 21.88
C GLY A 24 -4.29 0.91 20.36
N VAL A 25 -5.45 0.93 19.71
CA VAL A 25 -5.54 1.01 18.25
C VAL A 25 -5.07 2.40 17.80
N VAL A 26 -4.17 2.43 16.82
CA VAL A 26 -3.61 3.64 16.22
C VAL A 26 -3.89 3.61 14.73
N SER A 27 -4.57 4.63 14.21
CA SER A 27 -5.02 4.67 12.82
C SER A 27 -4.76 5.99 12.11
N ILE A 28 -4.68 5.95 10.78
CA ILE A 28 -4.63 7.11 9.88
C ILE A 28 -5.30 6.76 8.54
N ALA A 29 -5.89 7.73 7.87
CA ALA A 29 -6.48 7.53 6.54
C ALA A 29 -5.42 7.55 5.43
N CYS A 30 -5.68 6.85 4.34
CA CYS A 30 -4.96 6.91 3.08
C CYS A 30 -5.84 7.57 2.01
N ALA A 31 -5.24 8.30 1.07
CA ALA A 31 -5.95 8.98 -0.02
C ALA A 31 -6.76 8.02 -0.92
N CYS A 32 -6.41 6.73 -0.94
CA CYS A 32 -7.18 5.68 -1.61
C CYS A 32 -8.48 5.29 -0.88
N GLY A 33 -8.77 5.89 0.27
CA GLY A 33 -9.97 5.63 1.09
C GLY A 33 -9.78 4.56 2.18
N MET A 34 -8.64 3.87 2.21
CA MET A 34 -8.35 2.88 3.25
C MET A 34 -8.00 3.57 4.59
N THR A 35 -8.50 3.02 5.69
CA THR A 35 -7.99 3.35 7.03
C THR A 35 -6.88 2.36 7.38
N LEU A 36 -5.68 2.87 7.59
CA LEU A 36 -4.52 2.10 8.02
C LEU A 36 -4.52 2.11 9.54
N THR A 37 -4.47 0.94 10.16
CA THR A 37 -4.44 0.73 11.61
C THR A 37 -3.21 -0.06 12.00
N ASN A 38 -2.71 -0.04 13.23
CA ASN A 38 -1.82 -1.08 13.76
C ASN A 38 -2.59 -2.41 13.99
N GLY A 39 -1.84 -3.47 14.28
CA GLY A 39 -2.39 -4.76 14.72
C GLY A 39 -1.67 -5.31 15.96
N PRO A 40 -2.03 -6.52 16.40
CA PRO A 40 -1.53 -7.07 17.67
C PRO A 40 -0.01 -7.24 17.74
N THR A 41 0.64 -7.46 16.59
CA THR A 41 2.07 -7.77 16.50
C THR A 41 2.83 -6.84 15.57
N TRP A 42 2.18 -5.81 15.03
CA TRP A 42 2.75 -4.93 14.01
C TRP A 42 2.21 -3.50 14.14
N SER A 43 3.07 -2.55 13.85
CA SER A 43 2.86 -1.11 14.01
C SER A 43 2.09 -0.47 12.85
N LEU A 44 1.54 0.72 13.09
CA LEU A 44 0.89 1.50 12.03
C LEU A 44 1.85 1.80 10.87
N ASP A 45 3.12 2.08 11.16
CA ASP A 45 4.13 2.34 10.13
C ASP A 45 4.41 1.12 9.24
N GLU A 46 4.38 -0.09 9.81
CA GLU A 46 4.51 -1.32 9.04
C GLU A 46 3.34 -1.51 8.06
N HIS A 47 2.11 -1.19 8.48
CA HIS A 47 0.96 -1.22 7.58
C HIS A 47 1.04 -0.15 6.49
N ILE A 48 1.46 1.07 6.81
CA ILE A 48 1.71 2.11 5.80
C ILE A 48 2.73 1.65 4.76
N ARG A 49 3.84 1.04 5.20
CA ARG A 49 4.88 0.53 4.30
C ARG A 49 4.37 -0.60 3.42
N LEU A 50 3.68 -1.59 4.00
CA LEU A 50 3.13 -2.73 3.26
C LEU A 50 2.10 -2.28 2.23
N HIS A 51 1.14 -1.45 2.64
CA HIS A 51 0.08 -0.93 1.77
C HIS A 51 0.65 -0.17 0.56
N ARG A 52 1.65 0.70 0.78
CA ARG A 52 2.31 1.44 -0.32
C ARG A 52 3.14 0.52 -1.22
N ALA A 53 3.77 -0.51 -0.66
CA ALA A 53 4.52 -1.50 -1.43
C ALA A 53 3.59 -2.30 -2.34
N GLU A 54 2.44 -2.74 -1.82
CA GLU A 54 1.39 -3.42 -2.58
C GLU A 54 0.85 -2.55 -3.72
N ALA A 55 0.46 -1.30 -3.43
CA ALA A 55 -0.02 -0.36 -4.45
C ALA A 55 1.01 -0.14 -5.57
N ARG A 56 2.28 0.01 -5.19
CA ARG A 56 3.39 0.14 -6.15
C ARG A 56 3.57 -1.13 -6.97
N PHE A 57 3.47 -2.31 -6.35
CA PHE A 57 3.55 -3.59 -7.04
C PHE A 57 2.45 -3.70 -8.09
N LEU A 58 1.18 -3.50 -7.71
CA LEU A 58 0.03 -3.58 -8.60
C LEU A 58 0.17 -2.61 -9.79
N ALA A 59 0.51 -1.35 -9.51
CA ALA A 59 0.69 -0.34 -10.55
C ALA A 59 1.82 -0.67 -11.53
N LEU A 60 2.90 -1.31 -11.05
CA LEU A 60 4.01 -1.74 -11.91
C LEU A 60 3.68 -3.01 -12.68
N ALA A 61 3.04 -3.99 -12.03
CA ALA A 61 2.66 -5.26 -12.62
C ALA A 61 1.71 -5.07 -13.81
N ALA A 62 0.82 -4.08 -13.74
CA ALA A 62 -0.13 -3.70 -14.80
C ALA A 62 0.51 -3.07 -16.04
N VAL A 63 1.74 -2.55 -15.95
CA VAL A 63 2.43 -1.87 -17.07
C VAL A 63 3.81 -2.47 -17.35
N ALA A 64 4.12 -3.62 -16.76
CA ALA A 64 5.36 -4.32 -16.97
C ALA A 64 5.37 -4.89 -18.40
N PRO A 65 6.41 -4.63 -19.21
CA PRO A 65 6.54 -5.25 -20.52
C PRO A 65 6.70 -6.77 -20.41
N ASP A 66 6.36 -7.45 -21.50
CA ASP A 66 6.53 -8.89 -21.63
C ASP A 66 7.99 -9.30 -21.42
N GLY A 67 8.17 -10.51 -20.87
CA GLY A 67 9.51 -11.06 -20.61
C GLY A 67 10.24 -10.49 -19.40
N ILE A 68 9.67 -9.54 -18.64
CA ILE A 68 10.22 -9.18 -17.33
C ILE A 68 10.10 -10.38 -16.38
N PRO A 69 11.22 -10.83 -15.76
CA PRO A 69 11.16 -11.90 -14.76
C PRO A 69 10.26 -11.52 -13.58
N ARG A 70 9.38 -12.43 -13.19
CA ARG A 70 8.51 -12.28 -12.02
C ARG A 70 8.87 -13.36 -10.99
N LEU A 71 8.94 -12.95 -9.73
CA LEU A 71 9.16 -13.86 -8.60
C LEU A 71 7.86 -14.56 -8.17
N VAL A 72 6.72 -14.05 -8.60
CA VAL A 72 5.39 -14.57 -8.31
C VAL A 72 4.56 -14.58 -9.60
N ASP A 73 3.65 -15.52 -9.71
CA ASP A 73 2.71 -15.57 -10.82
C ASP A 73 1.81 -14.33 -10.81
N TRP A 74 1.54 -13.79 -12.00
CA TRP A 74 0.69 -12.61 -12.17
C TRP A 74 -0.11 -12.68 -13.48
N PRO A 75 -1.44 -12.41 -13.44
CA PRO A 75 -2.24 -12.06 -12.26
C PRO A 75 -2.28 -13.22 -11.24
N LEU A 76 -2.43 -12.90 -9.96
CA LEU A 76 -2.59 -13.91 -8.92
C LEU A 76 -3.82 -14.77 -9.25
N GLN A 77 -3.64 -16.08 -9.33
CA GLN A 77 -4.76 -17.00 -9.55
C GLN A 77 -5.60 -17.05 -8.27
N SER A 78 -6.91 -16.90 -8.42
CA SER A 78 -7.91 -16.96 -7.33
C SER A 78 -8.09 -18.38 -6.80
#